data_AF-A0AA35TAM8-F1
#
_entry.id   AF-A0AA35TAM8-F1
#
_cell.length_a   1.000
_cell.length_b   1.000
_cell.length_c   1.000
_cell.angle_alpha   90.00
_cell.angle_beta   90.00
_cell.angle_gamma   90.00
#
_symmetry.space_group_name_H-M   'P 1'
#
loop_
_entity.id
_entity.type
_entity.pdbx_description
1 polymer ?
#
loop_
_entity_poly.entity_id
_entity_poly.type
_entity_poly.pdbx_seq_one_letter_code
_entity_poly.pdbx_strand_id
1 'polypeptide(L)'
;AGEFGKAAEFCAASCRAVEAVHGSQSIELATELHKLAQLLFNSGQFGRAVEVVEKALPLMRVYHHSPCHPDITELQQIKNLICT
;
A
#
# COMPACT_ATOMS: atom_id res chain seq x y z
N ALA A 1 15.34 -13.54 -8.76
CA ALA A 1 14.71 -12.35 -8.17
C ALA A 1 13.27 -12.28 -8.64
N GLY A 2 12.33 -11.76 -7.84
CA GLY A 2 10.94 -11.58 -8.27
C GLY A 2 10.79 -10.42 -9.26
N GLU A 3 9.83 -10.50 -10.18
CA GLU A 3 9.48 -9.41 -11.11
C GLU A 3 8.62 -8.33 -10.43
N PHE A 4 9.13 -7.75 -9.32
CA PHE A 4 8.36 -6.86 -8.45
C PHE A 4 7.88 -5.57 -9.15
N GLY A 5 8.67 -5.03 -10.09
CA GLY A 5 8.26 -3.85 -10.86
C GLY A 5 7.02 -4.10 -11.72
N LYS A 6 7.01 -5.22 -12.45
CA LYS A 6 5.88 -5.65 -13.27
C LYS A 6 4.66 -6.00 -12.41
N ALA A 7 4.88 -6.68 -11.29
CA ALA A 7 3.81 -6.94 -10.32
C ALA A 7 3.20 -5.64 -9.78
N ALA A 8 4.01 -4.61 -9.49
CA ALA A 8 3.52 -3.30 -9.05
C ALA A 8 2.66 -2.60 -10.13
N GLU A 9 3.00 -2.74 -11.41
CA GLU A 9 2.16 -2.21 -12.49
C GLU A 9 0.78 -2.87 -12.55
N PHE A 10 0.73 -4.20 -12.47
CA PHE A 10 -0.54 -4.93 -12.41
C PHE A 10 -1.34 -4.59 -11.14
N CYS A 11 -0.67 -4.50 -9.98
CA CYS A 11 -1.31 -4.14 -8.73
C CYS A 11 -1.84 -2.69 -8.75
N ALA A 12 -1.14 -1.76 -9.39
CA ALA A 12 -1.65 -0.39 -9.59
C ALA A 12 -2.89 -0.35 -10.49
N ALA A 13 -2.98 -1.23 -11.50
CA ALA A 13 -4.20 -1.40 -12.29
C ALA A 13 -5.35 -2.00 -11.46
N SER A 14 -5.05 -3.00 -10.61
CA SER A 14 -5.98 -3.58 -9.63
C SER A 14 -6.55 -2.50 -8.70
N CYS A 15 -5.69 -1.64 -8.14
CA CYS A 15 -6.11 -0.54 -7.26
C CYS A 15 -7.16 0.36 -7.92
N ARG A 16 -6.98 0.72 -9.20
CA ARG A 16 -7.95 1.55 -9.94
C ARG A 16 -9.29 0.82 -10.14
N ALA A 17 -9.26 -0.48 -10.42
CA ALA A 17 -10.47 -1.27 -10.57
C ALA A 17 -11.22 -1.41 -9.24
N VAL A 18 -10.49 -1.68 -8.15
CA VAL A 18 -11.06 -1.79 -6.80
C VAL A 18 -11.63 -0.45 -6.34
N GLU A 19 -10.93 0.66 -6.55
CA GLU A 19 -11.45 2.00 -6.25
C GLU A 19 -12.74 2.31 -7.02
N ALA A 20 -12.83 1.92 -8.29
CA ALA A 20 -14.04 2.13 -9.09
C ALA A 20 -15.26 1.33 -8.60
N VAL A 21 -15.04 0.15 -8.01
CA VAL A 21 -16.11 -0.75 -7.55
C VAL A 21 -16.51 -0.46 -6.09
N HIS A 22 -15.53 -0.24 -5.22
CA HIS A 22 -15.72 -0.15 -3.77
C HIS A 22 -15.62 1.28 -3.22
N GLY A 23 -15.11 2.23 -4.02
CA GLY A 23 -14.93 3.63 -3.66
C GLY A 23 -13.56 3.93 -3.04
N SER A 24 -13.24 5.23 -2.98
CA SER A 24 -11.93 5.74 -2.55
C SER A 24 -11.67 5.67 -1.04
N GLN A 25 -12.67 5.27 -0.25
CA GLN A 25 -12.57 5.14 1.21
C GLN A 25 -12.68 3.69 1.68
N SER A 26 -12.67 2.70 0.78
CA SER A 26 -12.97 1.31 1.11
C SER A 26 -11.79 0.54 1.73
N ILE A 27 -12.09 -0.52 2.48
CA ILE A 27 -11.08 -1.44 3.04
C ILE A 27 -10.41 -2.28 1.95
N GLU A 28 -11.13 -2.59 0.86
CA GLU A 28 -10.59 -3.29 -0.30
C GLU A 28 -9.51 -2.46 -0.97
N LEU A 29 -9.74 -1.15 -1.16
CA LEU A 29 -8.73 -0.25 -1.68
C LEU A 29 -7.54 -0.14 -0.73
N ALA A 30 -7.77 -0.04 0.58
CA ALA A 30 -6.71 -0.01 1.57
C ALA A 30 -5.80 -1.24 1.47
N THR A 31 -6.40 -2.42 1.36
CA THR A 31 -5.70 -3.71 1.23
C THR A 31 -4.89 -3.80 -0.06
N GLU A 32 -5.45 -3.34 -1.19
CA GLU A 32 -4.72 -3.32 -2.46
C GLU A 32 -3.56 -2.31 -2.47
N LEU A 33 -3.76 -1.12 -1.90
CA LEU A 33 -2.69 -0.14 -1.75
C LEU A 33 -1.57 -0.67 -0.83
N HIS A 34 -1.89 -1.45 0.20
CA HIS A 34 -0.89 -2.11 1.03
C HIS A 34 0.01 -3.05 0.20
N LYS A 35 -0.58 -3.91 -0.64
CA LYS A 35 0.17 -4.78 -1.54
C LYS A 35 1.03 -3.99 -2.52
N LEU A 36 0.49 -2.91 -3.09
CA LEU A 36 1.23 -2.05 -4.01
C LEU A 36 2.45 -1.42 -3.32
N ALA A 37 2.32 -0.98 -2.07
CA ALA A 37 3.44 -0.44 -1.29
C ALA A 37 4.56 -1.48 -1.12
N GLN A 38 4.22 -2.72 -0.74
CA GLN A 38 5.21 -3.81 -0.60
C GLN A 38 5.92 -4.11 -1.92
N LEU A 39 5.17 -4.19 -3.03
CA LEU A 39 5.74 -4.45 -4.36
C LEU A 39 6.67 -3.33 -4.82
N LEU A 40 6.27 -2.07 -4.61
CA LEU A 40 7.11 -0.91 -4.93
C LEU A 40 8.38 -0.90 -4.09
N PHE A 41 8.29 -1.14 -2.78
CA PHE A 41 9.44 -1.25 -1.88
C PHE A 41 10.41 -2.34 -2.33
N ASN A 42 9.91 -3.55 -2.58
CA ASN A 42 10.71 -4.69 -3.04
C ASN A 42 11.31 -4.48 -4.44
N SER A 43 10.74 -3.58 -5.25
CA SER A 43 11.29 -3.18 -6.55
C SER A 43 12.29 -2.02 -6.48
N GLY A 44 12.54 -1.43 -5.30
CA GLY A 44 13.40 -0.26 -5.10
C GLY A 44 12.76 1.07 -5.52
N GLN A 45 11.47 1.09 -5.85
CA GLN A 45 10.74 2.31 -6.25
C GLN A 45 10.26 3.10 -5.01
N PHE A 46 11.21 3.53 -4.19
CA PHE A 46 10.94 4.06 -2.86
C PHE A 46 10.06 5.31 -2.82
N GLY A 47 10.26 6.26 -3.74
CA GLY A 47 9.42 7.47 -3.80
C GLY A 47 7.95 7.14 -4.01
N ARG A 48 7.65 6.23 -4.96
CA ARG A 48 6.28 5.75 -5.21
C ARG A 48 5.73 4.94 -4.03
N ALA A 49 6.58 4.14 -3.36
CA ALA A 49 6.17 3.39 -2.20
C ALA A 49 5.68 4.31 -1.07
N VAL A 50 6.41 5.41 -0.79
CA VAL A 50 5.99 6.41 0.22
C VAL A 50 4.64 7.03 -0.12
N GLU A 51 4.44 7.46 -1.37
CA GLU A 51 3.15 8.03 -1.81
C GLU A 51 1.98 7.06 -1.60
N VAL A 52 2.19 5.77 -1.89
CA VAL A 52 1.17 4.73 -1.71
C VAL A 52 0.92 4.45 -0.23
N VAL A 53 1.96 4.40 0.60
CA VAL A 53 1.83 4.24 2.06
C VAL A 53 1.01 5.39 2.68
N GLU A 54 1.23 6.63 2.23
CA GLU A 54 0.50 7.80 2.72
C GLU A 54 -0.99 7.77 2.37
N LYS A 55 -1.37 7.09 1.27
CA LYS A 55 -2.76 6.83 0.91
C LYS A 55 -3.36 5.65 1.68
N ALA A 56 -2.59 4.58 1.89
CA ALA A 56 -3.08 3.35 2.53
C ALA A 56 -3.30 3.52 4.05
N LEU A 57 -2.39 4.20 4.75
CA LEU A 57 -2.40 4.29 6.21
C LEU A 57 -3.67 4.93 6.82
N PRO A 58 -4.20 6.06 6.29
CA PRO A 58 -5.44 6.61 6.79
C PRO A 58 -6.61 5.64 6.65
N LEU A 59 -6.73 4.97 5.50
CA LEU A 59 -7.78 3.99 5.25
C LEU A 59 -7.67 2.81 6.22
N MET A 60 -6.47 2.23 6.38
CA MET A 60 -6.28 1.13 7.32
C MET A 60 -6.61 1.52 8.76
N ARG A 61 -6.31 2.74 9.19
CA ARG A 61 -6.68 3.22 10.54
C ARG A 61 -8.19 3.40 10.73
N VAL A 62 -8.95 3.66 9.67
CA VAL A 62 -10.42 3.74 9.77
C VAL A 62 -11.01 2.37 10.05
N TYR A 63 -10.47 1.32 9.44
CA TYR A 63 -11.04 -0.03 9.52
C TYR A 63 -10.41 -0.92 10.60
N HIS A 64 -9.15 -0.67 10.96
CA HIS A 64 -8.48 -1.34 12.06
C HIS A 64 -8.44 -0.43 13.28
N HIS A 65 -9.21 -0.78 14.32
CA HIS A 65 -9.27 -0.02 15.57
C HIS A 65 -8.02 -0.17 16.46
N SER A 66 -6.96 -0.81 15.97
CA SER A 66 -5.70 -1.00 16.68
C SER A 66 -4.55 -0.41 15.87
N PRO A 67 -3.78 0.56 16.42
CA PRO A 67 -2.59 1.08 15.75
C PRO A 67 -1.47 0.04 15.61
N CYS A 68 -1.53 -1.05 16.38
CA CYS A 68 -0.59 -2.16 16.33
C CYS A 68 -1.05 -3.29 15.38
N HIS A 69 -2.04 -3.03 14.52
CA HIS A 69 -2.42 -4.00 13.50
C HIS A 69 -1.20 -4.30 12.60
N PRO A 70 -0.93 -5.57 12.23
CA PRO A 70 0.23 -5.94 11.42
C PRO A 70 0.37 -5.11 10.14
N ASP A 71 -0.73 -4.92 9.40
CA ASP A 71 -0.70 -4.14 8.15
C ASP A 71 -0.34 -2.66 8.37
N ILE A 72 -0.82 -2.06 9.47
CA ILE A 72 -0.45 -0.68 9.82
C ILE A 72 1.03 -0.60 10.19
N THR A 73 1.50 -1.58 10.96
CA THR A 73 2.89 -1.66 11.41
C THR A 73 3.84 -1.85 10.23
N GLU A 74 3.51 -2.72 9.28
CA GLU A 74 4.30 -2.97 8.07
C GLU A 74 4.37 -1.71 7.19
N LEU A 75 3.25 -1.03 6.95
CA LEU A 75 3.23 0.23 6.22
C LEU A 75 4.10 1.32 6.87
N GLN A 76 4.07 1.41 8.20
CA GLN A 76 4.94 2.32 8.95
C GLN A 76 6.42 1.93 8.83
N GLN A 77 6.74 0.64 8.88
CA GLN A 77 8.11 0.15 8.68
C GLN A 77 8.65 0.47 7.29
N ILE A 78 7.86 0.23 6.23
CA ILE A 78 8.22 0.60 4.85
C ILE A 78 8.55 2.09 4.78
N LYS A 79 7.69 2.95 5.32
CA LYS A 79 7.93 4.40 5.32
C LYS A 79 9.19 4.78 6.08
N ASN A 80 9.38 4.22 7.28
CA ASN A 80 10.53 4.54 8.12
C ASN A 80 11.86 4.14 7.46
N LEU A 81 11.93 2.96 6.83
CA LEU A 81 13.14 2.49 6.14
C LEU A 81 13.52 3.32 4.92
N ILE A 82 12.55 4.00 4.28
CA ILE A 82 12.80 4.86 3.12
C ILE A 82 13.22 6.27 3.54
N CYS A 83 12.63 6.78 4.63
CA CYS A 83 12.80 8.18 5.06
C CYS A 83 14.00 8.41 5.99
N THR A 84 14.70 7.36 6.40
CA THR A 84 15.98 7.42 7.16
C THR A 84 17.17 7.39 6.23
#